data_AF-A0A1Q9UN19-F1
#
_entry.id   AF-A0A1Q9UN19-F1
#
_cell.length_a   1.000
_cell.length_b   1.000
_cell.length_c   1.000
_cell.angle_alpha   90.00
_cell.angle_beta   90.00
_cell.angle_gamma   90.00
#
_symmetry.space_group_name_H-M   'P 1'
#
loop_
_entity.id
_entity.type
_entity.pdbx_description
1 polymer ?
#
loop_
_entity_poly.entity_id
_entity_poly.type
_entity_poly.pdbx_seq_one_letter_code
_entity_poly.pdbx_strand_id
1 'polypeptide(L)'
;MGRPTYLAILGMPVLVFGASAHTLRAARERAVRRGLPLAVYTDDRFATGHDAADRAVVEAVAGTDLDLVGLAVHGPENGVDKVLEGARLHP
;
A
#
# COMPACT_ATOMS: atom_id res chain seq x y z
N MET A 1 28.76 -22.98 20.30
CA MET A 1 27.67 -22.66 19.35
C MET A 1 27.31 -21.19 19.58
N GLY A 2 27.54 -20.30 18.61
CA GLY A 2 27.33 -18.86 18.78
C GLY A 2 25.85 -18.51 18.88
N ARG A 3 25.50 -17.52 19.71
CA ARG A 3 24.10 -17.05 19.81
C ARG A 3 23.69 -16.42 18.48
N PRO A 4 22.47 -16.67 17.98
CA PRO A 4 22.00 -16.06 16.74
C PRO A 4 21.90 -14.53 16.88
N THR A 5 22.34 -13.82 15.83
CA THR A 5 22.12 -12.37 15.69
C THR A 5 20.77 -12.15 15.01
N TYR A 6 19.86 -11.44 15.69
CA TYR A 6 18.56 -11.08 15.14
C TYR A 6 18.62 -9.71 14.44
N LEU A 7 17.80 -9.53 13.42
CA LEU A 7 17.64 -8.25 12.74
C LEU A 7 16.77 -7.29 13.56
N ALA A 8 16.96 -5.99 13.34
CA ALA A 8 16.09 -4.97 13.90
C ALA A 8 14.66 -5.13 13.35
N ILE A 9 13.67 -4.94 14.23
CA ILE A 9 12.25 -4.92 13.86
C ILE A 9 11.78 -3.47 13.67
N LEU A 10 10.62 -3.30 13.03
CA LEU A 10 9.96 -2.00 12.98
C LEU A 10 9.60 -1.55 14.40
N GLY A 11 10.01 -0.33 14.76
CA GLY A 11 9.68 0.29 16.05
C GLY A 11 8.27 0.90 16.11
N MET A 12 7.42 0.61 15.12
CA MET A 12 6.06 1.13 14.99
C MET A 12 5.10 0.01 14.59
N PRO A 13 3.86 0.00 15.12
CA PRO A 13 2.86 -0.98 14.73
C PRO A 13 2.48 -0.81 13.26
N VAL A 14 2.33 -1.93 12.55
CA VAL A 14 1.77 -1.98 11.20
C VAL A 14 0.41 -2.67 11.28
N LEU A 15 -0.65 -1.95 10.94
CA LEU A 15 -2.00 -2.48 10.89
C LEU A 15 -2.32 -2.91 9.45
N VAL A 16 -2.89 -4.12 9.30
CA VAL A 16 -3.23 -4.70 8.00
C VAL A 16 -4.75 -4.73 7.86
N PHE A 17 -5.24 -4.24 6.73
CA PHE A 17 -6.67 -4.15 6.44
C PHE A 17 -7.01 -4.89 5.15
N GLY A 18 -8.17 -5.54 5.13
CA GLY A 18 -8.81 -6.05 3.92
C GLY A 18 -9.77 -5.02 3.33
N ALA A 19 -9.77 -4.90 2.00
CA ALA A 19 -10.61 -3.98 1.24
C ALA A 19 -10.94 -4.54 -0.14
N SER A 20 -12.06 -4.11 -0.72
CA SER A 20 -12.38 -4.39 -2.13
C SER A 20 -11.59 -3.45 -3.06
N ALA A 21 -11.49 -3.80 -4.35
CA ALA A 21 -10.86 -2.94 -5.36
C ALA A 21 -11.48 -1.53 -5.41
N HIS A 22 -12.81 -1.41 -5.23
CA HIS A 22 -13.49 -0.12 -5.13
C HIS A 22 -12.99 0.71 -3.95
N THR A 23 -12.86 0.09 -2.77
CA THR A 23 -12.34 0.75 -1.57
C THR A 23 -10.86 1.14 -1.74
N LEU A 24 -10.04 0.31 -2.38
CA LEU A 24 -8.64 0.63 -2.67
C LEU A 24 -8.51 1.84 -3.60
N ARG A 25 -9.32 1.93 -4.67
CA ARG A 25 -9.34 3.10 -5.56
C ARG A 25 -9.73 4.37 -4.80
N ALA A 26 -10.79 4.32 -3.99
CA ALA A 26 -11.20 5.45 -3.16
C ALA A 26 -10.12 5.87 -2.15
N ALA A 27 -9.47 4.91 -1.49
CA ALA A 27 -8.39 5.17 -0.55
C ALA A 27 -7.18 5.84 -1.24
N ARG A 28 -6.77 5.36 -2.41
CA ARG A 28 -5.74 6.02 -3.23
C ARG A 28 -6.11 7.47 -3.53
N GLU A 29 -7.33 7.73 -4.00
CA GLU A 29 -7.77 9.10 -4.30
C GLU A 29 -7.75 10.01 -3.08
N ARG A 30 -8.19 9.52 -1.92
CA ARG A 30 -8.14 10.28 -0.66
C ARG A 30 -6.70 10.55 -0.24
N ALA A 31 -5.79 9.59 -0.38
CA ALA A 31 -4.38 9.76 -0.04
C ALA A 31 -3.71 10.83 -0.92
N VAL A 32 -3.95 10.78 -2.24
CA VAL A 32 -3.46 11.77 -3.20
C VAL A 32 -4.03 13.16 -2.89
N ARG A 33 -5.35 13.28 -2.68
CA ARG A 33 -5.99 14.56 -2.34
C ARG A 33 -5.47 15.17 -1.03
N ARG A 34 -5.02 14.34 -0.10
CA ARG A 34 -4.48 14.76 1.21
C ARG A 34 -2.96 14.95 1.19
N GLY A 35 -2.28 14.68 0.09
CA GLY A 35 -0.82 14.74 0.00
C GLY A 35 -0.10 13.73 0.89
N LEU A 36 -0.74 12.62 1.23
CA LEU A 36 -0.13 11.58 2.06
C LEU A 36 0.80 10.70 1.20
N PRO A 37 2.01 10.38 1.68
CA PRO A 37 2.87 9.39 1.04
C PRO A 37 2.13 8.06 0.90
N LEU A 38 2.14 7.52 -0.31
CA LEU A 38 1.38 6.34 -0.70
C LEU A 38 2.31 5.37 -1.45
N ALA A 39 2.38 4.13 -0.98
CA ALA A 39 2.86 3.01 -1.77
C ALA A 39 1.65 2.29 -2.39
N VAL A 40 1.80 1.80 -3.62
CA VAL A 40 0.76 1.05 -4.34
C VAL A 40 1.32 -0.28 -4.83
N TYR A 41 0.45 -1.28 -4.89
CA TYR A 41 0.71 -2.59 -5.47
C TYR A 41 -0.42 -2.93 -6.44
N THR A 42 -0.05 -3.36 -7.63
CA THR A 42 -0.98 -3.62 -8.74
C THR A 42 -0.97 -5.09 -9.14
N ASP A 43 -2.05 -5.58 -9.76
CA ASP A 43 -2.22 -7.00 -10.08
C ASP A 43 -1.13 -7.54 -11.04
N ASP A 44 -0.71 -6.71 -12.00
CA ASP A 44 0.33 -7.05 -12.99
C ASP A 44 1.65 -7.47 -12.35
N ARG A 45 1.98 -6.94 -11.16
CA ARG A 45 3.16 -7.34 -10.37
C ARG A 45 3.15 -8.79 -9.93
N PHE A 46 2.00 -9.47 -9.88
CA PHE A 46 1.97 -10.91 -9.61
C PHE A 46 2.45 -11.74 -10.81
N ALA A 47 2.33 -11.21 -12.03
CA ALA A 47 2.75 -11.89 -13.24
C ALA A 47 4.26 -11.75 -13.49
N THR A 48 4.87 -10.66 -13.02
CA THR A 48 6.27 -10.31 -13.29
C THR A 48 7.10 -10.36 -12.01
N GLY A 49 7.97 -11.36 -11.87
CA GLY A 49 8.94 -11.43 -10.75
C GLY A 49 10.10 -10.43 -10.84
N HIS A 50 9.94 -9.29 -11.53
CA HIS A 50 11.01 -8.33 -11.85
C HIS A 50 10.64 -6.90 -11.44
N ASP A 51 10.92 -6.54 -10.18
CA ASP A 51 10.64 -5.24 -9.54
C ASP A 51 10.99 -3.99 -10.37
N ALA A 52 12.04 -4.08 -11.21
CA ALA A 52 12.48 -2.96 -12.05
C ALA A 52 11.54 -2.69 -13.24
N ALA A 53 11.00 -3.73 -13.86
CA ALA A 53 10.02 -3.59 -14.95
C ALA A 53 8.70 -3.00 -14.42
N ASP A 54 8.33 -3.40 -13.21
CA ASP A 54 7.05 -3.05 -12.60
C ASP A 54 6.94 -1.60 -12.15
N ARG A 55 8.07 -0.88 -11.98
CA ARG A 55 8.05 0.57 -11.73
C ARG A 55 7.72 1.37 -12.99
N ALA A 56 8.22 0.94 -14.16
CA ALA A 56 7.95 1.60 -15.43
C ALA A 56 6.48 1.43 -15.87
N VAL A 57 5.88 0.26 -15.57
CA VAL A 57 4.47 0.00 -15.85
C VAL A 57 3.56 0.90 -15.01
N VAL A 58 3.85 1.06 -13.72
CA VAL A 58 3.09 1.98 -12.84
C VAL A 58 3.23 3.44 -13.30
N GLU A 59 4.39 3.85 -13.81
CA GLU A 59 4.60 5.21 -14.34
C GLU A 59 3.82 5.46 -15.64
N ALA A 60 3.65 4.43 -16.47
CA ALA A 60 2.95 4.53 -17.75
C ALA A 60 1.42 4.54 -17.65
N VAL A 61 0.85 4.17 -16.49
CA VAL A 61 -0.60 4.09 -16.29
C VAL A 61 -1.09 5.31 -15.51
N ALA A 62 -2.12 5.99 -16.05
CA ALA A 62 -2.78 7.05 -15.30
C ALA A 62 -3.27 6.48 -13.97
N GLY A 63 -2.96 7.15 -12.86
CA GLY A 63 -3.14 6.51 -11.57
C GLY A 63 -4.59 6.11 -11.23
N THR A 64 -5.59 6.69 -11.90
CA THR A 64 -7.00 6.27 -11.82
C THR A 64 -7.25 4.89 -12.41
N ASP A 65 -6.40 4.45 -13.33
CA ASP A 65 -6.54 3.23 -14.13
C ASP A 65 -5.65 2.09 -13.61
N LEU A 66 -4.96 2.29 -12.49
CA LEU A 66 -4.21 1.24 -11.81
C LEU A 66 -5.15 0.15 -11.30
N ASP A 67 -4.86 -1.10 -11.66
CA ASP A 67 -5.54 -2.28 -11.10
C ASP A 67 -4.95 -2.60 -9.72
N LEU A 68 -5.41 -1.88 -8.70
CA LEU A 68 -4.86 -1.94 -7.36
C LEU A 68 -5.29 -3.21 -6.62
N VAL A 69 -4.30 -3.96 -6.14
CA VAL A 69 -4.49 -5.11 -5.22
C VAL A 69 -3.97 -4.82 -3.81
N GLY A 70 -3.22 -3.72 -3.64
CA GLY A 70 -2.77 -3.25 -2.33
C GLY A 70 -2.30 -1.81 -2.34
N LEU A 71 -2.31 -1.19 -1.16
CA LEU A 71 -1.67 0.11 -0.91
C LEU A 71 -1.22 0.23 0.54
N ALA A 72 -0.24 1.09 0.80
CA ALA A 72 0.19 1.43 2.15
C ALA A 72 0.35 2.95 2.29
N VAL A 73 -0.07 3.47 3.44
CA VAL A 73 0.08 4.88 3.81
C VAL A 73 0.72 4.99 5.18
N HIS A 74 1.51 6.04 5.37
CA HIS A 74 2.12 6.37 6.65
C HIS A 74 2.01 7.88 6.88
N GLY A 75 1.57 8.27 8.07
CA GLY A 75 1.35 9.66 8.42
C GLY A 75 0.51 9.83 9.69
N PRO A 76 -0.02 11.03 9.94
CA PRO A 76 -0.88 11.31 11.09
C PRO A 76 -2.13 10.42 11.09
N GLU A 77 -2.49 9.89 12.27
CA GLU A 77 -3.62 8.97 12.49
C GLU A 77 -4.90 9.43 11.80
N ASN A 78 -5.34 10.67 12.07
CA ASN A 78 -6.53 11.25 11.44
C ASN A 78 -6.49 11.23 9.90
N GLY A 79 -5.31 11.37 9.31
CA GLY A 79 -5.12 11.31 7.86
C GLY A 79 -5.25 9.89 7.34
N VAL A 80 -4.58 8.94 8.01
CA VAL A 80 -4.60 7.52 7.68
C VAL A 80 -6.01 6.95 7.83
N ASP A 81 -6.72 7.25 8.91
CA ASP A 81 -8.09 6.77 9.14
C ASP A 81 -9.06 7.21 8.05
N LYS A 82 -8.94 8.47 7.61
CA LYS A 82 -9.76 8.99 6.51
C LYS A 82 -9.39 8.36 5.17
N VAL A 83 -8.13 7.99 4.96
CA VAL A 83 -7.74 7.24 3.75
C VAL A 83 -8.37 5.86 3.77
N LEU A 84 -8.24 5.14 4.89
CA LEU A 84 -8.66 3.73 5.06
C LEU A 84 -10.17 3.56 5.33
N GLU A 85 -10.95 4.64 5.27
CA GLU A 85 -12.40 4.60 5.46
C GLU A 85 -13.06 3.58 4.50
N GLY A 86 -13.75 2.59 5.09
CA GLY A 86 -14.41 1.48 4.39
C GLY A 86 -13.59 0.19 4.34
N ALA A 87 -12.30 0.22 4.69
CA ALA A 87 -11.49 -0.98 4.91
C ALA A 87 -11.79 -1.58 6.29
N ARG A 88 -11.49 -2.87 6.46
CA ARG A 88 -11.69 -3.59 7.73
C ARG A 88 -10.37 -4.21 8.16
N LEU A 89 -10.10 -4.22 9.47
CA LEU A 89 -8.92 -4.90 9.99
C LEU A 89 -8.93 -6.35 9.51
N HIS A 90 -7.82 -6.81 8.95
CA HIS A 90 -7.71 -8.15 8.40
C HIS A 90 -7.88 -9.17 9.55
N PRO A 91 -8.67 -10.24 9.35
CA PRO A 91 -8.84 -11.29 10.36
C PRO A 91 -7.55 -12.05 10.66
#